data_AF-A0A0S2I420-F1
#
_entry.id   AF-A0A0S2I420-F1
#
_cell.length_a   1.000
_cell.length_b   1.000
_cell.length_c   1.000
_cell.angle_alpha   90.00
_cell.angle_beta   90.00
_cell.angle_gamma   90.00
#
_symmetry.space_group_name_H-M   'P 1'
#
loop_
_entity.id
_entity.type
_entity.pdbx_description
1 polymer ?
#
loop_
_entity_poly.entity_id
_entity_poly.type
_entity_poly.pdbx_seq_one_letter_code
_entity_poly.pdbx_strand_id
1 'polypeptide(L)'
;MISIRIMNNNTVIANYFRWVARYGMALLSVFIFFFSLFSGARIYGGGIQGAFLNSHNALPWLMLFLYLLLAWEWELIGGTIIIIIGLSLFYFFNLQGQRFFIEAFILTLLIIILGVFFLVSWYLRTHSRELFK
;
A
#
# COMPACT_ATOMS: atom_id res chain seq x y z
N MET A 1 32.18 -13.21 -15.14
CA MET A 1 30.95 -13.78 -15.73
C MET A 1 29.86 -14.09 -14.71
N ILE A 2 30.17 -14.70 -13.54
CA ILE A 2 29.19 -15.00 -12.47
C ILE A 2 28.51 -13.73 -11.91
N SER A 3 29.28 -12.67 -11.63
CA SER A 3 28.76 -11.41 -11.07
C SER A 3 27.70 -10.74 -11.95
N ILE A 4 27.86 -10.79 -13.28
CA ILE A 4 26.89 -10.22 -14.25
C ILE A 4 25.55 -10.98 -14.23
N ARG A 5 25.59 -12.31 -14.09
CA ARG A 5 24.39 -13.16 -14.05
C ARG A 5 23.56 -12.91 -12.79
N ILE A 6 24.23 -12.76 -11.64
CA ILE A 6 23.57 -12.48 -10.35
C ILE A 6 22.89 -11.10 -10.38
N MET A 7 23.55 -10.09 -10.96
CA MET A 7 22.97 -8.76 -11.12
C MET A 7 21.69 -8.78 -11.96
N ASN A 8 21.70 -9.52 -13.07
CA ASN A 8 20.53 -9.63 -13.95
C ASN A 8 19.34 -10.26 -13.21
N ASN A 9 19.58 -11.22 -12.32
CA ASN A 9 18.52 -11.82 -11.51
C ASN A 9 17.98 -10.83 -10.46
N ASN A 10 18.84 -10.10 -9.75
CA ASN A 10 18.41 -9.15 -8.72
C ASN A 10 17.58 -7.99 -9.28
N THR A 11 17.95 -7.47 -10.45
CA THR A 11 17.20 -6.39 -11.11
C THR A 11 15.84 -6.87 -11.60
N VAL A 12 15.76 -8.09 -12.14
CA VAL A 12 14.50 -8.73 -12.54
C VAL A 12 13.60 -8.94 -11.33
N ILE A 13 14.11 -9.51 -10.24
CA ILE A 13 13.35 -9.73 -9.00
C ILE A 13 12.87 -8.40 -8.41
N ALA A 14 13.74 -7.38 -8.36
CA ALA A 14 13.36 -6.04 -7.89
C ALA A 14 12.23 -5.43 -8.73
N ASN A 15 12.25 -5.65 -10.06
CA ASN A 15 11.17 -5.21 -10.94
C ASN A 15 9.86 -5.91 -10.61
N TYR A 16 9.85 -7.23 -10.39
CA TYR A 16 8.64 -7.94 -9.98
C TYR A 16 8.06 -7.38 -8.68
N PHE A 17 8.88 -7.21 -7.64
CA PHE A 17 8.42 -6.60 -6.38
C PHE A 17 7.83 -5.21 -6.58
N ARG A 18 8.50 -4.34 -7.35
CA ARG A 18 8.02 -3.00 -7.69
C ARG A 18 6.67 -3.03 -8.42
N TRP A 19 6.53 -3.88 -9.43
CA TRP A 19 5.30 -3.94 -10.23
C TRP A 19 4.12 -4.46 -9.42
N VAL A 20 4.34 -5.54 -8.65
CA VAL A 20 3.32 -6.08 -7.75
C VAL A 20 2.92 -5.06 -6.69
N ALA A 21 3.90 -4.38 -6.06
CA ALA A 21 3.63 -3.34 -5.07
C ALA A 21 2.81 -2.19 -5.66
N ARG A 22 3.21 -1.66 -6.83
CA ARG A 22 2.55 -0.52 -7.47
C ARG A 22 1.12 -0.83 -7.89
N TYR A 23 0.94 -1.86 -8.69
CA TYR A 23 -0.39 -2.19 -9.23
C TYR A 23 -1.29 -2.82 -8.16
N GLY A 24 -0.73 -3.64 -7.27
CA GLY A 24 -1.45 -4.20 -6.14
C GLY A 24 -1.96 -3.10 -5.21
N MET A 25 -1.11 -2.13 -4.83
CA MET A 25 -1.52 -1.01 -3.98
C MET A 25 -2.49 -0.08 -4.71
N ALA A 26 -2.30 0.18 -6.01
CA ALA A 26 -3.22 1.01 -6.80
C ALA A 26 -4.63 0.40 -6.82
N LEU A 27 -4.72 -0.89 -7.17
CA LEU A 27 -5.99 -1.61 -7.20
C LEU A 27 -6.65 -1.61 -5.81
N LEU A 28 -5.87 -1.93 -4.77
CA LEU A 28 -6.36 -2.00 -3.39
C LEU A 28 -6.90 -0.65 -2.91
N SER A 29 -6.10 0.42 -3.04
CA SER A 29 -6.46 1.77 -2.58
C SER A 29 -7.67 2.34 -3.32
N VAL A 30 -7.74 2.18 -4.65
CA VAL A 30 -8.91 2.61 -5.45
C VAL A 30 -10.15 1.83 -5.07
N PHE A 31 -10.06 0.50 -4.96
CA PHE A 31 -11.19 -0.33 -4.57
C PHE A 31 -11.74 0.08 -3.19
N ILE A 32 -10.87 0.23 -2.19
CA ILE A 32 -11.30 0.56 -0.83
C ILE A 32 -11.80 2.00 -0.75
N PHE A 33 -11.21 2.93 -1.49
CA PHE A 33 -11.71 4.30 -1.57
C PHE A 33 -13.18 4.33 -2.00
N PHE A 34 -13.52 3.68 -3.12
CA PHE A 34 -14.90 3.63 -3.59
C PHE A 34 -15.80 2.82 -2.67
N PHE A 35 -15.32 1.67 -2.16
CA PHE A 35 -16.08 0.87 -1.20
C PHE A 35 -16.43 1.69 0.05
N SER A 36 -15.45 2.41 0.60
CA SER A 36 -15.63 3.25 1.78
C SER A 36 -16.55 4.44 1.49
N LEU A 37 -16.45 5.05 0.31
CA LEU A 37 -17.30 6.15 -0.12
C LEU A 37 -18.78 5.76 -0.21
N PHE A 38 -19.09 4.57 -0.73
CA PHE A 38 -20.48 4.14 -0.96
C PHE A 38 -21.09 3.29 0.17
N SER A 39 -20.29 2.55 0.93
CA SER A 39 -20.81 1.63 1.96
C SER A 39 -21.61 2.33 3.07
N GLY A 40 -21.21 3.54 3.48
CA GLY A 40 -21.90 4.35 4.49
C GLY A 40 -22.94 5.32 3.93
N ALA A 41 -23.02 5.50 2.61
CA ALA A 41 -23.90 6.50 1.97
C ALA A 41 -25.39 6.28 2.29
N ARG A 42 -25.81 5.04 2.55
CA ARG A 42 -27.21 4.70 2.89
C ARG A 42 -27.71 5.37 4.18
N ILE A 43 -26.82 5.60 5.14
CA ILE A 43 -27.16 6.27 6.42
C ILE A 43 -27.58 7.73 6.16
N TYR A 44 -27.08 8.33 5.08
CA TYR A 44 -27.31 9.72 4.70
C TYR A 44 -28.37 9.88 3.59
N GLY A 45 -29.27 8.90 3.43
CA GLY A 45 -30.32 8.92 2.40
C GLY A 45 -29.91 8.35 1.04
N GLY A 46 -28.67 7.88 0.89
CA GLY A 46 -28.18 7.22 -0.32
C GLY A 46 -27.83 8.18 -1.47
N GLY A 47 -27.59 7.60 -2.65
CA GLY A 47 -27.21 8.36 -3.85
C GLY A 47 -25.89 9.15 -3.73
N ILE A 48 -25.72 10.13 -4.61
CA ILE A 48 -24.53 10.99 -4.67
C ILE A 48 -24.40 11.85 -3.41
N GLN A 49 -25.52 12.38 -2.90
CA GLN A 49 -25.52 13.22 -1.70
C GLN A 49 -25.07 12.43 -0.47
N GLY A 50 -25.53 11.18 -0.32
CA GLY A 50 -25.07 10.31 0.76
C GLY A 50 -23.59 9.95 0.65
N ALA A 51 -23.09 9.75 -0.57
CA ALA A 51 -21.66 9.52 -0.81
C ALA A 51 -20.81 10.74 -0.43
N PHE A 52 -21.26 11.95 -0.77
CA PHE A 52 -20.57 13.19 -0.39
C PHE A 52 -20.49 13.35 1.14
N LEU A 53 -21.58 13.08 1.85
CA LEU A 53 -21.60 13.18 3.32
C LEU A 53 -20.74 12.09 3.99
N ASN A 54 -20.65 10.91 3.38
CA ASN A 54 -19.81 9.80 3.84
C ASN A 54 -18.33 9.91 3.40
N SER A 55 -17.96 10.96 2.65
CA SER A 55 -16.61 11.11 2.08
C SER A 55 -15.48 11.13 3.11
N HIS A 56 -15.75 11.56 4.35
CA HIS A 56 -14.79 11.54 5.45
C HIS A 56 -14.26 10.13 5.74
N ASN A 57 -15.06 9.08 5.56
CA ASN A 57 -14.63 7.69 5.70
C ASN A 57 -13.71 7.25 4.54
N ALA A 58 -13.86 7.87 3.37
CA ALA A 58 -13.06 7.56 2.19
C ALA A 58 -11.67 8.23 2.22
N LEU A 59 -11.50 9.32 2.99
CA LEU A 59 -10.27 10.13 3.03
C LEU A 59 -9.00 9.34 3.40
N PRO A 60 -9.00 8.44 4.40
CA PRO A 60 -7.80 7.65 4.72
C PRO A 60 -7.31 6.81 3.54
N TRP A 61 -8.23 6.33 2.70
CA TRP A 61 -7.91 5.51 1.53
C TRP A 61 -7.43 6.34 0.34
N LEU A 62 -7.97 7.55 0.18
CA LEU A 62 -7.42 8.53 -0.76
C LEU A 62 -5.97 8.89 -0.38
N MET A 63 -5.70 9.09 0.92
CA MET A 63 -4.34 9.32 1.41
C MET A 63 -3.42 8.14 1.09
N LEU A 64 -3.88 6.90 1.26
CA LEU A 64 -3.10 5.71 0.87
C LEU A 64 -2.70 5.74 -0.61
N PHE A 65 -3.60 6.17 -1.51
CA PHE A 65 -3.29 6.35 -2.92
C PHE A 65 -2.26 7.46 -3.17
N LEU A 66 -2.35 8.58 -2.45
CA LEU A 66 -1.33 9.65 -2.54
C LEU A 66 0.05 9.18 -2.09
N TYR A 67 0.14 8.36 -1.05
CA TYR A 67 1.41 7.79 -0.61
C TYR A 67 1.97 6.75 -1.60
N LEU A 68 1.11 6.04 -2.33
CA LEU A 68 1.53 5.23 -3.47
C LEU A 68 2.17 6.08 -4.56
N LEU A 69 1.60 7.24 -4.91
CA LEU A 69 2.21 8.14 -5.90
C LEU A 69 3.60 8.59 -5.46
N LEU A 70 3.79 8.86 -4.17
CA LEU A 70 5.11 9.14 -3.60
C LEU A 70 6.07 7.93 -3.70
N ALA A 71 5.59 6.73 -3.36
CA ALA A 71 6.34 5.48 -3.47
C ALA A 71 6.72 5.14 -4.92
N TRP A 72 5.99 5.70 -5.89
CA TRP A 72 6.26 5.50 -7.31
C TRP A 72 7.63 6.06 -7.69
N GLU A 73 7.98 7.25 -7.21
CA GLU A 73 9.29 7.86 -7.46
C GLU A 73 10.30 7.46 -6.38
N TRP A 74 9.88 7.42 -5.11
CA TRP A 74 10.75 7.23 -3.96
C TRP A 74 10.37 6.00 -3.15
N GLU A 75 10.73 4.81 -3.65
CA GLU A 75 10.33 3.52 -3.08
C GLU A 75 10.67 3.37 -1.59
N LEU A 76 11.85 3.82 -1.16
CA LEU A 76 12.26 3.72 0.25
C LEU A 76 11.35 4.54 1.15
N ILE A 77 11.18 5.82 0.82
CA ILE A 77 10.40 6.77 1.64
C ILE A 77 8.92 6.38 1.59
N GLY A 78 8.37 6.20 0.39
CA GLY A 78 6.96 5.85 0.22
C GLY A 78 6.62 4.47 0.80
N GLY A 79 7.47 3.46 0.60
CA GLY A 79 7.30 2.13 1.21
C GLY A 79 7.29 2.18 2.74
N THR A 80 8.20 2.97 3.33
CA THR A 80 8.25 3.16 4.79
C THR A 80 6.98 3.82 5.32
N ILE A 81 6.49 4.88 4.65
CA ILE A 81 5.25 5.56 5.02
C ILE A 81 4.05 4.61 4.92
N ILE A 82 3.94 3.84 3.84
CA ILE A 82 2.88 2.85 3.64
C ILE A 82 2.87 1.81 4.78
N ILE A 83 4.04 1.32 5.21
CA ILE A 83 4.14 0.38 6.32
C ILE A 83 3.66 1.02 7.63
N ILE A 84 4.09 2.25 7.93
CA ILE A 84 3.67 2.98 9.14
C ILE A 84 2.14 3.15 9.15
N ILE A 85 1.55 3.49 7.99
CA ILE A 85 0.10 3.62 7.85
C ILE A 85 -0.59 2.27 8.05
N GLY A 86 -0.09 1.20 7.42
CA GLY A 86 -0.63 -0.14 7.57
C GLY A 86 -0.62 -0.61 9.03
N LEU A 87 0.48 -0.37 9.76
CA LEU A 87 0.58 -0.65 11.20
C LEU A 87 -0.38 0.22 12.03
N SER A 88 -0.52 1.49 11.69
CA SER A 88 -1.45 2.41 12.37
C SER A 88 -2.91 1.97 12.18
N LEU A 89 -3.29 1.59 10.97
CA LEU A 89 -4.62 1.04 10.65
C LEU A 89 -4.85 -0.31 11.34
N PHE A 90 -3.83 -1.18 11.38
CA PHE A 90 -3.91 -2.44 12.11
C PHE A 90 -4.20 -2.20 13.60
N TYR A 91 -3.47 -1.29 14.24
CA TYR A 91 -3.71 -0.92 15.63
C TYR A 91 -5.13 -0.35 15.83
N PHE A 92 -5.53 0.62 15.01
CA PHE A 92 -6.84 1.27 15.13
C PHE A 92 -8.01 0.30 14.96
N PHE A 93 -7.98 -0.54 13.92
CA PHE A 93 -9.10 -1.44 13.64
C PHE A 93 -9.09 -2.72 14.48
N ASN A 94 -7.93 -3.27 14.84
CA ASN A 94 -7.87 -4.60 15.47
C ASN A 94 -7.47 -4.60 16.95
N LEU A 95 -6.75 -3.58 17.43
CA LEU A 95 -6.23 -3.57 18.79
C LEU A 95 -6.91 -2.53 19.69
N GLN A 96 -7.31 -1.39 19.14
CA GLN A 96 -8.02 -0.35 19.91
C GLN A 96 -9.52 -0.68 20.10
N GLY A 97 -10.11 -1.44 19.17
CA GLY A 97 -11.52 -1.83 19.22
C GLY A 97 -11.84 -2.91 20.27
N GLN A 98 -13.13 -3.09 20.57
CA GLN A 98 -13.58 -4.16 21.47
C GLN A 98 -13.51 -5.57 20.85
N ARG A 99 -13.33 -5.65 19.52
CA ARG A 99 -13.33 -6.91 18.76
C ARG A 99 -12.23 -6.87 17.71
N PHE A 100 -11.66 -8.04 17.45
CA PHE A 100 -10.72 -8.25 16.36
C PHE A 100 -11.48 -8.51 15.06
N PHE A 101 -11.24 -7.71 14.01
CA PHE A 101 -11.94 -7.83 12.73
C PHE A 101 -11.02 -8.48 11.71
N ILE A 102 -11.29 -9.74 11.39
CA ILE A 102 -10.45 -10.55 10.48
C ILE A 102 -10.31 -9.88 9.11
N GLU A 103 -11.36 -9.22 8.63
CA GLU A 103 -11.37 -8.49 7.36
C GLU A 103 -10.41 -7.30 7.39
N ALA A 104 -10.45 -6.50 8.45
CA ALA A 104 -9.54 -5.37 8.64
C ALA A 104 -8.10 -5.86 8.86
N PHE A 105 -7.92 -6.99 9.55
CA PHE A 105 -6.62 -7.63 9.71
C PHE A 105 -6.00 -8.03 8.37
N ILE A 106 -6.75 -8.78 7.53
CA ILE A 106 -6.27 -9.19 6.20
C ILE A 106 -5.92 -7.96 5.35
N LEU A 107 -6.78 -6.94 5.37
CA LEU A 107 -6.55 -5.72 4.62
C LEU A 107 -5.26 -5.00 5.05
N THR A 108 -5.11 -4.76 6.36
CA THR A 108 -3.95 -4.03 6.90
C THR A 108 -2.66 -4.82 6.71
N LEU A 109 -2.70 -6.15 6.83
CA LEU A 109 -1.57 -7.01 6.52
C LEU A 109 -1.17 -6.92 5.05
N LEU A 110 -2.14 -6.91 4.13
CA LEU A 110 -1.87 -6.76 2.70
C LEU A 110 -1.19 -5.42 2.38
N ILE A 111 -1.65 -4.32 3.01
CA ILE A 111 -1.01 -2.99 2.87
C ILE A 111 0.45 -3.05 3.33
N ILE A 112 0.72 -3.66 4.49
CA ILE A 112 2.08 -3.80 5.04
C ILE A 112 2.96 -4.62 4.10
N ILE A 113 2.49 -5.77 3.61
CA ILE A 113 3.25 -6.63 2.69
C ILE A 113 3.61 -5.88 1.40
N LEU A 114 2.67 -5.16 0.81
CA LEU A 114 2.93 -4.36 -0.39
C LEU A 114 3.90 -3.20 -0.10
N GLY A 115 3.85 -2.60 1.09
CA GLY A 115 4.84 -1.65 1.57
C GLY A 115 6.24 -2.25 1.67
N VAL A 116 6.36 -3.46 2.20
CA VAL A 116 7.63 -4.21 2.29
C VAL A 116 8.18 -4.50 0.88
N PHE A 117 7.33 -4.80 -0.09
CA PHE A 117 7.78 -5.02 -1.48
C PHE A 117 8.47 -3.79 -2.09
N PHE A 118 8.05 -2.56 -1.75
CA PHE A 118 8.78 -1.36 -2.14
C PHE A 118 10.18 -1.32 -1.52
N LEU A 119 10.31 -1.65 -0.23
CA LEU A 119 11.60 -1.68 0.45
C LEU A 119 12.54 -2.75 -0.12
N VAL A 120 12.01 -3.94 -0.42
CA VAL A 120 12.78 -5.03 -1.04
C VAL A 120 13.24 -4.65 -2.45
N SER A 121 12.37 -4.06 -3.27
CA SER A 121 12.74 -3.54 -4.60
C SER A 121 13.87 -2.52 -4.52
N TRP A 122 13.78 -1.59 -3.57
CA TRP A 122 14.80 -0.57 -3.36
C TRP A 122 16.14 -1.18 -2.93
N TYR A 123 16.13 -2.07 -1.93
CA TYR A 123 17.32 -2.73 -1.41
C TYR A 123 18.07 -3.50 -2.51
N LEU A 124 17.36 -4.33 -3.27
CA LEU A 124 17.94 -5.14 -4.35
C LEU A 124 18.58 -4.29 -5.45
N ARG A 125 18.00 -3.12 -5.78
CA ARG A 125 18.58 -2.20 -6.77
C ARG A 125 19.81 -1.48 -6.25
N THR A 126 19.79 -1.03 -5.01
CA THR A 126 20.90 -0.29 -4.41
C THR A 126 22.13 -1.18 -4.27
N HIS A 127 21.99 -2.39 -3.71
CA HIS A 127 23.10 -3.34 -3.59
C HIS A 127 23.64 -3.81 -4.95
N SER A 128 22.78 -3.96 -5.97
CA SER A 128 23.25 -4.31 -7.31
C SER A 128 24.12 -3.22 -7.95
N ARG A 129 23.97 -1.95 -7.54
CA ARG A 129 24.81 -0.82 -8.01
C ARG A 129 26.13 -0.72 -7.25
N GLU A 130 26.17 -1.10 -5.98
CA GLU A 130 27.37 -1.01 -5.13
C GLU A 130 28.43 -2.06 -5.45
N LEU A 131 28.04 -3.24 -5.98
CA LEU A 131 28.95 -4.32 -6.38
C LEU A 131 29.98 -3.96 -7.47
N PHE A 132 29.90 -2.74 -8.03
CA PHE A 132 30.74 -2.30 -9.15
C PHE A 132 31.24 -0.86 -9.02
N LYS A 133 31.15 -0.26 -7.82
CA LYS A 133 32.04 0.85 -7.44
C LYS A 133 33.36 0.27 -6.96
#